data_AF-A0A382FAI1-F1
#
_entry.id   AF-A0A382FAI1-F1
#
_cell.length_a   1.000
_cell.length_b   1.000
_cell.length_c   1.000
_cell.angle_alpha   90.00
_cell.angle_beta   90.00
_cell.angle_gamma   90.00
#
_symmetry.space_group_name_H-M   'P 1'
#
loop_
_entity.id
_entity.type
_entity.pdbx_description
1 polymer ?
#
loop_
_entity_poly.entity_id
_entity_poly.type
_entity_poly.pdbx_seq_one_letter_code
_entity_poly.pdbx_strand_id
1 'polypeptide(L)' 'MDPHLSLLYAELPLSEKQQLAKNLIPPLSNVCFTEIQVIQHPATVTRKEDVEAFRKVTA' A
#
# COMPACT_ATOMS: atom_id res chain seq x y z
N MET A 1 0.21 12.70 12.16
CA MET A 1 0.20 11.28 11.80
C MET A 1 1.56 10.98 11.20
N ASP A 2 2.39 10.26 11.94
CA ASP A 2 3.80 10.06 11.62
C ASP A 2 3.96 9.16 10.38
N PRO A 3 4.58 9.63 9.29
CA PRO A 3 4.52 8.97 7.98
C PRO A 3 5.29 7.66 7.86
N HIS A 4 6.00 7.21 8.90
CA HIS A 4 6.94 6.09 8.78
C HIS A 4 6.80 5.03 9.88
N LEU A 5 5.58 4.55 10.13
CA LEU A 5 5.36 3.36 11.00
C LEU A 5 6.21 2.16 10.57
N SER A 6 6.45 2.00 9.26
CA SER A 6 7.34 0.96 8.72
C SER A 6 8.80 1.06 9.22
N LEU A 7 9.26 2.27 9.56
CA LEU A 7 10.59 2.51 10.10
C LEU A 7 10.65 2.19 11.60
N LEU A 8 9.60 2.54 12.35
CA LEU A 8 9.47 2.27 13.78
C LEU A 8 9.46 0.77 14.10
N TYR A 9 8.91 -0.04 13.21
CA TYR A 9 8.87 -1.49 13.36
C TYR A 9 9.91 -2.23 12.51
N ALA A 10 10.88 -1.53 11.90
CA ALA A 10 11.82 -2.17 10.96
C ALA A 10 12.54 -3.37 11.61
N GLU A 11 13.05 -3.18 12.81
CA GLU A 11 13.83 -4.18 13.57
C GLU A 11 12.97 -5.17 14.36
N LEU A 12 11.65 -4.98 14.39
CA LEU A 12 10.77 -5.83 15.18
C LEU A 12 10.67 -7.24 14.57
N PRO A 13 10.81 -8.31 15.36
CA PRO A 13 10.60 -9.68 14.90
C PRO A 13 9.21 -9.88 14.28
N LEU A 14 9.13 -10.79 13.29
CA LEU A 14 7.88 -11.05 12.57
C LEU A 14 6.74 -11.48 13.51
N SER A 15 7.04 -12.27 14.54
CA SER A 15 6.06 -12.71 15.55
C SER A 15 5.43 -11.53 16.29
N GLU A 16 6.23 -10.53 16.65
CA GLU A 16 5.77 -9.34 17.37
C GLU A 16 4.96 -8.42 16.44
N LYS A 17 5.40 -8.27 15.18
CA LYS A 17 4.63 -7.55 14.15
C LYS A 17 3.24 -8.16 13.96
N GLN A 18 3.16 -9.49 13.93
CA GLN A 18 1.90 -10.21 13.81
C GLN A 18 1.00 -10.05 15.04
N GLN A 19 1.56 -10.03 16.25
CA GLN A 19 0.81 -9.76 17.47
C GLN A 19 0.27 -8.33 17.51
N LEU A 20 1.07 -7.34 17.11
CA LEU A 20 0.64 -5.95 16.98
C LEU A 20 -0.49 -5.80 15.95
N ALA A 21 -0.37 -6.45 14.79
CA ALA A 21 -1.40 -6.42 13.75
C ALA A 21 -2.73 -7.02 14.22
N LYS A 22 -2.72 -8.07 15.05
CA LYS A 22 -3.93 -8.69 15.63
C LYS A 22 -4.67 -7.74 16.59
N ASN A 23 -3.92 -6.91 17.31
CA ASN A 23 -4.48 -5.96 18.28
C ASN A 23 -4.85 -4.63 17.64
N LEU A 24 -4.48 -4.41 16.37
CA LEU A 24 -4.89 -3.25 15.61
C LEU A 24 -6.37 -3.40 15.24
N ILE A 25 -7.24 -2.64 15.91
CA ILE A 25 -8.60 -2.45 15.46
C ILE A 25 -8.52 -1.51 14.26
N PRO A 26 -8.78 -1.99 13.02
CA PRO A 26 -8.67 -1.12 11.86
C PRO A 26 -9.74 -0.03 12.02
N PRO A 27 -9.37 1.27 11.96
CA PRO A 27 -10.36 2.36 11.97
C PRO A 27 -11.27 2.32 10.74
N LEU A 28 -10.99 1.42 9.80
CA LEU A 28 -11.62 1.25 8.51
C LEU A 28 -12.07 -0.22 8.32
N SER A 29 -12.74 -0.82 9.32
CA SER A 29 -13.27 -2.19 9.22
C SER A 29 -14.16 -2.44 7.99
N ASN A 30 -14.60 -1.36 7.31
CA ASN A 30 -15.37 -1.38 6.07
C ASN A 30 -14.63 -0.85 4.82
N VAL A 31 -13.34 -0.50 4.88
CA VAL A 31 -12.59 -0.12 3.68
C VAL A 31 -11.81 -1.32 3.18
N CYS A 32 -12.48 -2.13 2.38
CA CYS A 32 -11.84 -3.15 1.57
C CYS A 32 -11.47 -2.54 0.22
N PHE A 33 -10.32 -2.94 -0.33
CA PHE A 33 -10.04 -2.68 -1.74
C PHE A 33 -11.05 -3.47 -2.58
N THR A 34 -11.81 -2.77 -3.43
CA THR A 34 -12.75 -3.42 -4.36
C THR A 34 -12.01 -4.32 -5.34
N GLU A 35 -10.81 -3.93 -5.75
CA GLU A 35 -9.99 -4.67 -6.70
C GLU A 35 -8.52 -4.26 -6.56
N ILE A 36 -7.59 -5.20 -6.79
CA ILE A 36 -6.15 -4.93 -6.93
C ILE A 36 -5.80 -5.23 -8.38
N GLN A 37 -5.18 -4.27 -9.07
CA GLN A 37 -4.81 -4.41 -10.48
C GLN A 37 -3.35 -4.05 -10.69
N VAL A 38 -2.69 -4.77 -11.59
CA VAL A 38 -1.35 -4.44 -12.07
C VAL A 38 -1.48 -3.42 -13.20
N ILE A 39 -0.81 -2.29 -13.05
CA ILE A 39 -0.80 -1.21 -14.03
C ILE A 39 0.60 -1.12 -14.63
N GLN A 40 0.68 -1.05 -15.94
CA GLN A 40 1.91 -0.70 -16.65
C GLN A 40 1.94 0.80 -16.90
N HIS A 41 3.07 1.42 -16.55
CA HIS A 41 3.30 2.86 -16.72
C HIS A 41 4.55 3.14 -17.56
N PRO A 42 4.63 4.29 -18.26
CA PRO A 42 5.86 4.75 -18.89
C PRO A 42 6.92 5.11 -17.86
N ALA A 43 8.20 4.93 -18.21
CA ALA A 43 9.34 4.80 -17.27
C ALA A 43 9.51 5.91 -16.21
N THR A 44 8.99 7.12 -16.45
CA THR A 44 9.12 8.23 -15.50
C THR A 44 7.79 8.98 -15.40
N VAL A 45 7.25 9.08 -14.18
CA VAL A 45 6.02 9.82 -13.88
C VAL A 45 6.43 11.18 -13.32
N THR A 46 6.25 12.24 -14.10
CA THR A 46 6.64 13.60 -13.73
C THR A 46 5.48 14.58 -13.75
N ARG A 47 4.44 14.28 -14.52
CA ARG A 47 3.28 15.14 -14.69
C ARG A 47 1.98 14.35 -14.52
N LYS A 48 0.87 15.08 -14.40
CA LYS A 48 -0.45 14.49 -14.21
C LYS A 48 -0.87 13.63 -15.40
N GLU A 49 -0.48 14.05 -16.61
CA GLU A 49 -0.80 13.34 -17.85
C GLU A 49 -0.15 11.94 -17.89
N ASP A 50 0.99 11.77 -17.22
CA ASP A 50 1.67 10.47 -17.11
C ASP A 50 0.83 9.48 -16.30
N VAL A 51 0.07 9.96 -15.30
CA VAL A 51 -0.86 9.15 -14.51
C VAL A 51 -2.09 8.77 -15.34
N GLU A 52 -2.55 9.66 -16.21
CA GLU A 52 -3.68 9.39 -17.12
C GLU A 52 -3.31 8.37 -18.21
N ALA A 53 -2.01 8.23 -18.52
CA ALA A 53 -1.48 7.25 -19.47
C ALA A 53 -1.38 5.83 -18.90
N PHE A 54 -1.71 5.61 -17.63
CA PHE A 54 -1.66 4.30 -16.98
C PHE A 54 -2.63 3.32 -17.65
N ARG A 55 -2.13 2.12 -17.98
CA ARG A 55 -2.92 1.05 -18.59
C ARG A 55 -2.91 -0.19 -17.70
N LYS A 56 -4.07 -0.81 -17.53
CA LYS A 56 -4.19 -2.09 -16.83
C LYS A 56 -3.47 -3.16 -17.64
N VAL A 57 -2.71 -4.01 -16.97
CA VAL A 57 -2.13 -5.21 -17.58
C VAL A 57 -3.19 -6.31 -17.52
N THR A 58 -3.74 -6.69 -18.66
CA THR A 58 -4.59 -7.88 -18.81
C THR A 58 -3.71 -9.08 -19.10
N ALA A 59 -3.87 -10.16 -18.32
CA ALA A 59 -3.23 -11.46 -18.54
C ALA A 59 -3.90 -12.23 -19.69
#